data_AF-A0A956W030-F1
#
_entry.id   AF-A0A956W030-F1
#
_cell.length_a   1.000
_cell.length_b   1.000
_cell.length_c   1.000
_cell.angle_alpha   90.00
_cell.angle_beta   90.00
_cell.angle_gamma   90.00
#
_symmetry.space_group_name_H-M   'P 1'
#
loop_
_entity.id
_entity.type
_entity.pdbx_description
1 polymer ?
#
loop_
_entity_poly.entity_id
_entity_poly.type
_entity_poly.pdbx_seq_one_letter_code
_entity_poly.pdbx_strand_id
1 'polypeptide(L)'
;MSGVRLIQVARIYGLSRDEITDEKARAAIDDNPHQLAEALFAEAAASDDVISETTALDYLEGRFAFLGDLVNEQARAETEQRFRVRLQEWLAPPAPSG
;
A
#
# COMPACT_ATOMS: atom_id res chain seq x y z
N MET A 1 2.59 -8.83 -17.53
CA MET A 1 2.12 -8.12 -16.31
C MET A 1 3.23 -7.85 -15.30
N SER A 2 4.34 -8.63 -15.22
CA SER A 2 5.38 -8.42 -14.20
C SER A 2 6.00 -7.01 -14.17
N GLY A 3 6.28 -6.41 -15.35
CA GLY A 3 6.94 -5.09 -15.41
C GLY A 3 6.16 -3.94 -14.77
N VAL A 4 4.81 -3.97 -14.79
CA VAL A 4 4.00 -2.88 -14.20
C VAL A 4 4.06 -2.92 -12.67
N ARG A 5 4.08 -4.14 -12.08
CA ARG A 5 4.22 -4.33 -10.63
C ARG A 5 5.55 -3.78 -10.13
N LEU A 6 6.63 -4.12 -10.82
CA LEU A 6 7.97 -3.65 -10.48
C LEU A 6 8.12 -2.14 -10.61
N ILE A 7 7.49 -1.52 -11.62
CA ILE A 7 7.47 -0.06 -11.76
C ILE A 7 6.73 0.60 -10.59
N GLN A 8 5.62 0.01 -10.10
CA GLN A 8 4.92 0.54 -8.94
C GLN A 8 5.80 0.44 -7.68
N VAL A 9 6.42 -0.71 -7.43
CA VAL A 9 7.33 -0.88 -6.28
C VAL A 9 8.52 0.07 -6.38
N ALA A 10 9.13 0.21 -7.56
CA ALA A 10 10.23 1.14 -7.77
C ALA A 10 9.82 2.59 -7.46
N ARG A 11 8.61 3.00 -7.84
CA ARG A 11 8.07 4.33 -7.48
C ARG A 11 7.88 4.48 -5.96
N ILE A 12 7.26 3.49 -5.32
CA ILE A 12 6.95 3.55 -3.88
C ILE A 12 8.23 3.66 -3.05
N TYR A 13 9.25 2.87 -3.41
CA TYR A 13 10.50 2.74 -2.65
C TYR A 13 11.65 3.62 -3.18
N GLY A 14 11.40 4.45 -4.20
CA GLY A 14 12.43 5.32 -4.77
C GLY A 14 13.58 4.57 -5.46
N LEU A 15 13.30 3.38 -6.00
CA LEU A 15 14.28 2.54 -6.70
C LEU A 15 14.33 2.89 -8.20
N SER A 16 15.46 2.58 -8.84
CA SER A 16 15.60 2.72 -10.29
C SER A 16 14.71 1.73 -11.03
N ARG A 17 13.93 2.22 -12.00
CA ARG A 17 13.08 1.40 -12.87
C ARG A 17 13.86 0.45 -13.76
N ASP A 18 15.10 0.80 -14.09
CA ASP A 18 15.94 0.01 -14.99
C ASP A 18 16.67 -1.11 -14.25
N GLU A 19 16.74 -1.03 -12.92
CA GLU A 19 17.51 -1.95 -12.09
C GLU A 19 16.64 -2.79 -11.14
N ILE A 20 15.33 -2.54 -11.12
CA ILE A 20 14.38 -3.25 -10.26
C ILE A 20 14.17 -4.69 -10.76
N THR A 21 14.23 -5.64 -9.84
CA THR A 21 13.95 -7.07 -10.06
C THR A 21 12.93 -7.53 -9.03
N ASP A 22 12.31 -8.71 -9.25
CA ASP A 22 11.38 -9.28 -8.26
C ASP A 22 12.04 -9.48 -6.89
N GLU A 23 13.32 -9.87 -6.86
CA GLU A 23 14.10 -10.02 -5.62
C GLU A 23 14.30 -8.68 -4.89
N LYS A 24 14.72 -7.63 -5.61
CA LYS A 24 14.86 -6.29 -5.02
C LYS A 24 13.52 -5.71 -4.57
N ALA A 25 12.46 -5.98 -5.32
CA ALA A 25 11.11 -5.55 -4.97
C ALA A 25 10.63 -6.22 -3.67
N ARG A 26 10.80 -7.55 -3.56
CA ARG A 26 10.51 -8.29 -2.33
C ARG A 26 11.32 -7.77 -1.16
N ALA A 27 12.64 -7.63 -1.32
CA ALA A 27 13.52 -7.12 -0.26
C ALA A 27 13.09 -5.73 0.22
N ALA A 28 12.76 -4.81 -0.67
CA ALA A 28 12.29 -3.47 -0.30
C ALA A 28 10.96 -3.50 0.47
N ILE A 29 10.03 -4.38 0.06
CA ILE A 29 8.75 -4.57 0.75
C ILE A 29 8.96 -5.17 2.14
N ASP A 30 9.80 -6.19 2.24
CA ASP A 30 10.07 -6.90 3.48
C ASP A 30 10.84 -6.03 4.49
N ASP A 31 11.79 -5.22 4.02
CA ASP A 31 12.56 -4.29 4.86
C ASP A 31 11.71 -3.14 5.40
N ASN A 32 10.65 -2.75 4.69
CA ASN A 32 9.79 -1.63 5.10
C ASN A 32 8.34 -1.75 4.58
N PRO A 33 7.52 -2.63 5.17
CA PRO A 33 6.11 -2.77 4.81
C PRO A 33 5.27 -1.55 5.21
N HIS A 34 5.74 -0.75 6.19
CA HIS A 34 5.09 0.50 6.55
C HIS A 34 5.08 1.49 5.38
N GLN A 35 6.16 1.60 4.61
CA GLN A 35 6.19 2.46 3.43
C GLN A 35 5.20 2.01 2.36
N LEU A 36 4.98 0.71 2.19
CA LEU A 36 3.92 0.18 1.33
C LEU A 36 2.56 0.64 1.84
N ALA A 37 2.27 0.49 3.13
CA ALA A 37 0.99 0.90 3.71
C ALA A 37 0.69 2.39 3.52
N GLU A 38 1.67 3.26 3.80
CA GLU A 38 1.52 4.71 3.64
C GLU A 38 1.29 5.09 2.16
N ALA A 39 2.03 4.47 1.23
CA ALA A 39 1.86 4.73 -0.19
C ALA A 39 0.48 4.25 -0.70
N LEU A 40 0.07 3.03 -0.33
CA LEU A 40 -1.24 2.49 -0.74
C LEU A 40 -2.38 3.30 -0.13
N PHE A 41 -2.24 3.75 1.12
CA PHE A 41 -3.22 4.64 1.76
C PHE A 41 -3.32 5.99 1.04
N ALA A 42 -2.19 6.61 0.71
CA ALA A 42 -2.18 7.87 -0.03
C ALA A 42 -2.84 7.74 -1.41
N GLU A 43 -2.60 6.63 -2.12
CA GLU A 43 -3.28 6.35 -3.38
C GLU A 43 -4.80 6.14 -3.18
N ALA A 44 -5.21 5.42 -2.12
CA ALA A 44 -6.61 5.19 -1.81
C ALA A 44 -7.32 6.50 -1.47
N ALA A 45 -6.74 7.33 -0.61
CA ALA A 45 -7.30 8.62 -0.22
C ALA A 45 -7.39 9.64 -1.37
N ALA A 46 -6.59 9.45 -2.44
CA ALA A 46 -6.65 10.26 -3.66
C ALA A 46 -7.60 9.70 -4.73
N SER A 47 -8.22 8.54 -4.50
CA SER A 47 -9.11 7.88 -5.44
C SER A 47 -10.55 8.30 -5.21
N ASP A 48 -11.22 8.83 -6.23
CA ASP A 48 -12.64 9.22 -6.15
C ASP A 48 -13.58 8.02 -5.87
N ASP A 49 -13.12 6.80 -6.17
CA ASP A 49 -13.85 5.55 -5.91
C ASP A 49 -13.77 5.07 -4.44
N VAL A 50 -12.87 5.65 -3.63
CA VAL A 50 -12.68 5.26 -2.23
C VAL A 50 -13.38 6.28 -1.33
N ILE A 51 -14.62 5.97 -0.95
CA ILE A 51 -15.51 6.87 -0.21
C ILE A 51 -15.92 6.35 1.17
N SER A 52 -15.47 5.16 1.52
CA SER A 52 -15.84 4.46 2.75
C SER A 52 -14.73 3.51 3.21
N GLU A 53 -14.85 3.03 4.44
CA GLU A 53 -13.96 1.98 4.97
C GLU A 53 -13.98 0.74 4.08
N THR A 54 -15.16 0.26 3.69
CA THR A 54 -15.30 -0.94 2.84
C THR A 54 -14.58 -0.78 1.51
N THR A 55 -14.82 0.31 0.78
CA THR A 55 -14.15 0.58 -0.50
C THR A 55 -12.63 0.76 -0.36
N ALA A 56 -12.14 1.25 0.79
CA ALA A 56 -10.71 1.36 1.05
C ALA A 56 -10.06 -0.01 1.30
N LEU A 57 -10.76 -0.91 2.00
CA LEU A 57 -10.29 -2.28 2.22
C LEU A 57 -10.33 -3.09 0.93
N ASP A 58 -11.35 -2.93 0.09
CA ASP A 58 -11.41 -3.55 -1.23
C ASP A 58 -10.27 -3.06 -2.14
N TYR A 59 -9.96 -1.76 -2.08
CA TYR A 59 -8.80 -1.19 -2.76
C TYR A 59 -7.49 -1.86 -2.30
N LEU A 60 -7.30 -2.01 -0.99
CA LEU A 60 -6.12 -2.65 -0.42
C LEU A 60 -5.98 -4.12 -0.87
N GLU A 61 -7.07 -4.89 -0.83
CA GLU A 61 -7.07 -6.28 -1.30
C GLU A 61 -6.73 -6.37 -2.79
N GLY A 62 -7.30 -5.47 -3.61
CA GLY A 62 -6.97 -5.37 -5.04
C GLY A 62 -5.49 -5.07 -5.27
N ARG A 63 -4.86 -4.28 -4.39
CA ARG A 63 -3.43 -3.99 -4.44
C ARG A 63 -2.57 -5.19 -4.05
N PHE A 64 -2.96 -5.97 -3.05
CA PHE A 64 -2.26 -7.23 -2.75
C PHE A 64 -2.39 -8.25 -3.86
N ALA A 65 -3.58 -8.41 -4.44
CA ALA A 65 -3.79 -9.28 -5.59
C ALA A 65 -2.93 -8.85 -6.80
N PHE A 66 -2.81 -7.53 -7.01
CA PHE A 66 -1.94 -6.99 -8.06
C PHE A 66 -0.46 -7.25 -7.80
N LEU A 67 0.04 -6.99 -6.59
CA LEU A 67 1.45 -7.20 -6.24
C LEU A 67 1.81 -8.69 -6.19
N GLY A 68 0.86 -9.53 -5.79
CA GLY A 68 0.96 -10.99 -5.80
C GLY A 68 2.10 -11.49 -4.93
N ASP A 69 2.97 -12.30 -5.53
CA ASP A 69 4.11 -12.97 -4.90
C ASP A 69 5.26 -12.04 -4.45
N LEU A 70 5.13 -10.73 -4.67
CA LEU A 70 6.07 -9.73 -4.18
C LEU A 70 5.83 -9.37 -2.70
N VAL A 71 4.65 -9.67 -2.16
CA VAL A 71 4.30 -9.38 -0.76
C VAL A 71 4.16 -10.70 -0.03
N ASN A 72 5.06 -10.99 0.90
CA ASN A 72 4.94 -12.17 1.74
C ASN A 72 3.85 -11.99 2.82
N GLU A 73 3.49 -13.06 3.53
CA GLU A 73 2.40 -13.03 4.54
C GLU A 73 2.67 -12.05 5.68
N GLN A 74 3.93 -11.93 6.12
CA GLN A 74 4.31 -11.02 7.20
C GLN A 74 4.18 -9.55 6.75
N ALA A 75 4.77 -9.21 5.60
CA ALA A 75 4.69 -7.87 5.02
C ALA A 75 3.23 -7.48 4.73
N ARG A 76 2.40 -8.43 4.29
CA ARG A 76 0.96 -8.23 4.11
C ARG A 76 0.28 -7.86 5.43
N ALA A 77 0.49 -8.65 6.49
CA ALA A 77 -0.12 -8.40 7.79
C ALA A 77 0.28 -7.04 8.37
N GLU A 78 1.57 -6.69 8.29
CA GLU A 78 2.09 -5.39 8.76
C GLU A 78 1.51 -4.23 7.92
N THR A 79 1.43 -4.41 6.61
CA THR A 79 0.82 -3.42 5.69
C THR A 79 -0.66 -3.21 6.01
N GLU A 80 -1.43 -4.29 6.21
CA GLU A 80 -2.85 -4.25 6.56
C GLU A 80 -3.09 -3.53 7.88
N GLN A 81 -2.34 -3.89 8.93
CA GLN A 81 -2.45 -3.26 10.23
C GLN A 81 -2.22 -1.75 10.12
N ARG A 82 -1.14 -1.34 9.45
CA ARG A 82 -0.78 0.07 9.32
C ARG A 82 -1.77 0.85 8.47
N PHE A 83 -2.24 0.27 7.37
CA PHE A 83 -3.26 0.88 6.52
C PHE A 83 -4.56 1.13 7.30
N ARG A 84 -5.00 0.16 8.13
CA ARG A 84 -6.19 0.30 8.98
C ARG A 84 -6.05 1.44 10.00
N VAL A 85 -4.88 1.61 10.60
CA VAL A 85 -4.62 2.76 11.50
C VAL A 85 -4.83 4.07 10.76
N ARG A 86 -4.28 4.22 9.56
CA ARG A 86 -4.47 5.44 8.74
C ARG A 86 -5.91 5.66 8.31
N LEU A 87 -6.60 4.58 7.96
CA LEU A 87 -8.01 4.62 7.58
C LEU A 87 -8.89 5.10 8.74
N GLN A 88 -8.62 4.64 9.96
CA GLN A 88 -9.31 5.11 11.16
C GLN A 88 -9.05 6.60 11.43
N GLU A 89 -7.81 7.06 11.29
CA GLU A 89 -7.44 8.48 11.42
C GLU A 89 -8.19 9.35 10.39
N TRP A 90 -8.32 8.87 9.16
CA TRP A 90 -8.95 9.60 8.06
C TRP A 90 -10.48 9.69 8.18
N LEU A 91 -11.12 8.62 8.67
CA LEU A 91 -12.57 8.57 8.86
C LEU A 91 -13.02 9.15 10.21
N ALA A 92 -12.07 9.44 11.11
CA ALA A 92 -12.39 10.03 12.39
C ALA A 92 -13.11 11.38 12.20
N PRO A 93 -14.25 11.61 12.89
CA PRO A 93 -14.89 12.91 12.85
C PRO A 93 -13.91 13.98 13.38
N PRO A 94 -13.95 15.21 12.85
CA PRO A 94 -13.14 16.29 13.39
C PRO A 94 -13.42 16.46 14.89
N ALA A 95 -12.38 16.65 15.68
CA ALA A 95 -12.52 16.85 17.12
C ALA A 95 -13.52 17.98 17.40
N PRO A 96 -14.47 17.80 18.34
CA PRO A 96 -15.43 18.85 18.65
C PRO A 96 -14.68 20.10 19.06
N SER A 97 -14.94 21.21 18.37
CA SER A 97 -14.44 22.52 18.77
C SER A 97 -15.12 22.90 20.09
N GLY A 98 -14.38 22.81 21.18
CA GLY A 98 -14.80 23.30 22.50
C GLY A 98 -14.72 24.81 22.62
#